data_AF-A0A090TBT9-F1
#
_entry.id   AF-A0A090TBT9-F1
#
_cell.length_a   1.000
_cell.length_b   1.000
_cell.length_c   1.000
_cell.angle_alpha   90.00
_cell.angle_beta   90.00
_cell.angle_gamma   90.00
#
_symmetry.space_group_name_H-M   'P 1'
#
loop_
_entity.id
_entity.type
_entity.pdbx_description
1 polymer ?
#
loop_
_entity_poly.entity_id
_entity_poly.type
_entity_poly.pdbx_seq_one_letter_code
_entity_poly.pdbx_strand_id
1 'polypeptide(L)'
;MSNTNSIKLNSNKKHPSPAKRWRPSVLDGILLLAVAGLVAWLAYRSSIGINYHWRWSQAFELVFNPTANGGLPYFVQGIIATLRLSMWGMVLAVTLGTLLGLAKHSAMAIFSIPANLFIQLVRNIPPLVFIFIFYFFISNQLIPLLGLVMFSVVIPVKSQVGRRFCLALARYGRTYSQALSASAFCHRLMWQKSFAQVWLLSQKDNGRRVSR
;
A
#
# COMPACT_ATOMS: atom_id res chain seq x y z
N MET A 1 3.61 27.12 -71.29
CA MET A 1 3.26 28.01 -70.15
C MET A 1 1.74 28.15 -70.19
N SER A 2 0.92 27.73 -69.22
CA SER A 2 1.02 27.89 -67.77
C SER A 2 0.30 26.75 -67.05
N ASN A 3 1.02 26.19 -66.07
CA ASN A 3 0.56 25.32 -65.01
C ASN A 3 -0.49 26.05 -64.15
N THR A 4 -1.62 25.42 -63.85
CA THR A 4 -2.53 25.84 -62.77
C THR A 4 -2.70 24.69 -61.78
N ASN A 5 -1.72 24.61 -60.87
CA ASN A 5 -1.85 24.06 -59.55
C ASN A 5 -3.04 24.67 -58.80
N SER A 6 -3.55 23.90 -57.83
CA SER A 6 -4.45 24.30 -56.74
C SER A 6 -5.88 24.67 -57.19
N ILE A 7 -6.95 24.12 -56.63
CA ILE A 7 -7.25 24.03 -55.20
C ILE A 7 -8.12 22.79 -54.97
N LYS A 8 -7.58 21.77 -54.28
CA LYS A 8 -8.40 20.76 -53.58
C LYS A 8 -9.15 21.48 -52.46
N LEU A 9 -10.40 21.83 -52.67
CA LEU A 9 -11.29 22.20 -51.56
C LEU A 9 -11.64 20.93 -50.77
N ASN A 10 -10.73 20.50 -49.89
CA ASN A 10 -11.08 19.59 -48.80
C ASN A 10 -11.94 20.35 -47.78
N SER A 11 -13.20 20.52 -48.13
CA SER A 11 -14.24 21.07 -47.27
C SER A 11 -14.81 19.94 -46.40
N ASN A 12 -13.98 19.33 -45.55
CA ASN A 12 -14.46 18.53 -44.42
C ASN A 12 -15.04 19.51 -43.36
N LYS A 13 -16.20 20.09 -43.68
CA LYS A 13 -17.01 20.82 -42.72
C LYS A 13 -17.66 19.77 -41.83
N LYS A 14 -17.05 19.51 -40.68
CA LYS A 14 -17.71 18.79 -39.58
C LYS A 14 -18.95 19.60 -39.24
N HIS A 15 -20.13 19.09 -39.62
CA HIS A 15 -21.39 19.65 -39.17
C HIS A 15 -21.38 19.67 -37.63
N PRO A 16 -21.63 20.81 -36.97
CA PRO A 16 -21.80 20.81 -35.53
C PRO A 16 -23.03 19.94 -35.21
N SER A 17 -22.81 18.80 -34.57
CA SER A 17 -23.89 17.95 -34.08
C SER A 17 -24.84 18.81 -33.22
N PRO A 18 -26.16 18.72 -33.42
CA PRO A 18 -27.10 19.52 -32.64
C PRO A 18 -26.90 19.20 -31.16
N ALA A 19 -26.63 20.24 -30.36
CA ALA A 19 -26.43 20.10 -28.92
C ALA A 19 -27.63 19.37 -28.31
N LYS A 20 -27.39 18.18 -27.75
CA LYS A 20 -28.42 17.32 -27.16
C LYS A 20 -29.14 18.09 -26.06
N ARG A 21 -30.39 18.52 -26.33
CA ARG A 21 -31.23 19.23 -25.36
C ARG A 21 -31.56 18.27 -24.23
N TRP A 22 -31.08 18.55 -23.02
CA TRP A 22 -31.37 17.76 -21.83
C TRP A 22 -32.88 17.81 -21.56
N ARG A 23 -33.57 16.68 -21.77
CA ARG A 23 -34.96 16.48 -21.33
C ARG A 23 -34.86 15.50 -20.15
N PRO A 24 -34.98 15.96 -18.89
CA PRO A 24 -34.93 15.04 -17.77
C PRO A 24 -36.08 14.04 -17.93
N SER A 25 -35.75 12.75 -17.99
CA SER A 25 -36.77 11.71 -17.99
C SER A 25 -37.29 11.54 -16.57
N VAL A 26 -38.57 11.19 -16.40
CA VAL A 26 -39.14 10.85 -15.09
C VAL A 26 -38.33 9.72 -14.43
N LEU A 27 -37.75 8.84 -15.23
CA LEU A 27 -36.84 7.78 -14.79
C LEU A 27 -35.54 8.31 -14.18
N ASP A 28 -34.98 9.40 -14.71
CA ASP A 28 -33.79 10.03 -14.13
C ASP A 28 -34.11 10.64 -12.76
N GLY A 29 -35.31 11.21 -12.62
CA GLY A 29 -35.81 11.71 -11.34
C GLY A 29 -36.01 10.62 -10.29
N ILE A 30 -36.62 9.50 -10.68
CA ILE A 30 -36.80 8.32 -9.81
C ILE A 30 -35.44 7.74 -9.40
N LEU A 31 -34.51 7.62 -10.35
CA LEU A 31 -33.16 7.12 -10.08
C LEU A 31 -32.40 8.04 -9.11
N LEU A 32 -32.48 9.36 -9.30
CA LEU A 32 -31.85 10.34 -8.41
C LEU A 32 -32.44 10.26 -6.99
N LEU A 33 -33.77 10.10 -6.86
CA LEU A 33 -34.42 9.91 -5.56
C LEU A 33 -34.00 8.60 -4.89
N ALA A 34 -33.93 7.50 -5.63
CA ALA A 34 -33.50 6.21 -5.10
C ALA A 34 -32.04 6.26 -4.59
N VAL A 35 -31.15 6.89 -5.35
CA VAL A 35 -29.74 7.08 -4.96
C VAL A 35 -29.64 8.01 -3.75
N ALA A 36 -30.37 9.13 -3.73
CA ALA A 36 -30.39 10.05 -2.59
C ALA A 36 -30.89 9.36 -1.31
N GLY A 37 -31.94 8.53 -1.42
CA GLY A 37 -32.44 7.72 -0.31
C GLY A 37 -31.42 6.69 0.19
N LEU A 38 -30.72 6.00 -0.72
CA LEU A 38 -29.66 5.05 -0.35
C LEU A 38 -28.50 5.74 0.36
N VAL A 39 -28.07 6.90 -0.14
CA VAL A 39 -27.00 7.69 0.49
C VAL A 39 -27.43 8.19 1.87
N ALA A 40 -28.66 8.70 2.01
CA ALA A 40 -29.21 9.12 3.30
C ALA A 40 -29.30 7.95 4.29
N TRP A 41 -29.73 6.77 3.83
CA TRP A 41 -29.78 5.56 4.63
C TRP A 41 -28.39 5.10 5.09
N LEU A 42 -27.40 5.10 4.19
CA LEU A 42 -26.02 4.78 4.53
C LEU A 42 -25.41 5.80 5.49
N ALA A 43 -25.70 7.09 5.31
CA ALA A 43 -25.25 8.14 6.22
C ALA A 43 -25.86 7.99 7.61
N TYR A 44 -27.16 7.70 7.70
CA TYR A 44 -27.85 7.42 8.94
C TYR A 44 -27.28 6.18 9.64
N ARG A 45 -27.09 5.09 8.89
CA ARG A 45 -26.49 3.85 9.42
C ARG A 45 -25.03 4.05 9.84
N SER A 46 -24.29 4.91 9.12
CA SER A 46 -22.92 5.27 9.49
C SER A 46 -22.87 6.06 10.80
N SER A 47 -23.85 6.94 11.04
CA SER A 47 -23.92 7.72 12.28
C SER A 47 -24.29 6.89 13.51
N ILE A 48 -25.04 5.79 13.32
CA ILE A 48 -25.49 4.93 14.43
C ILE A 48 -24.50 3.78 14.69
N GLY A 49 -23.85 3.27 13.65
CA GLY A 49 -22.94 2.13 13.76
C GLY A 49 -21.50 2.47 14.16
N ILE A 50 -21.07 3.73 14.05
CA ILE A 50 -19.68 4.13 14.29
C ILE A 50 -19.66 5.41 15.13
N ASN A 51 -19.17 5.34 16.36
CA ASN A 51 -18.82 6.50 17.20
C ASN A 51 -17.59 7.24 16.63
N TYR A 52 -17.68 7.69 15.38
CA TYR A 52 -16.65 8.47 14.71
C TYR A 52 -17.20 9.85 14.43
N HIS A 53 -16.74 10.83 15.21
CA HIS A 53 -17.04 12.22 14.93
C HIS A 53 -16.31 12.61 13.65
N TRP A 54 -17.06 12.85 12.56
CA TRP A 54 -16.50 13.37 11.31
C TRP A 54 -15.98 14.79 11.52
N ARG A 55 -14.68 14.92 11.81
CA ARG A 55 -14.05 16.20 12.10
C ARG A 55 -13.32 16.76 10.87
N TRP A 56 -14.05 16.99 9.79
CA TRP A 56 -13.50 17.56 8.55
C TRP A 56 -12.79 18.90 8.76
N SER A 57 -13.23 19.70 9.74
CA SER A 57 -12.59 20.96 10.08
C SER A 57 -11.12 20.82 10.48
N GLN A 58 -10.76 19.85 11.34
CA GLN A 58 -9.35 19.68 11.71
C GLN A 58 -8.52 19.02 10.63
N ALA A 59 -9.14 18.22 9.75
CA ALA A 59 -8.43 17.67 8.61
C ALA A 59 -7.91 18.79 7.70
N PHE A 60 -8.73 19.80 7.41
CA PHE A 60 -8.30 20.98 6.66
C PHE A 60 -7.31 21.83 7.45
N GLU A 61 -7.50 21.96 8.76
CA GLU A 61 -6.58 22.70 9.62
C GLU A 61 -5.15 22.10 9.59
N LEU A 62 -5.01 20.78 9.64
CA LEU A 62 -3.72 20.07 9.56
C LEU A 62 -3.03 20.18 8.20
N VAL A 63 -3.77 20.52 7.14
CA VAL A 63 -3.23 20.71 5.78
C VAL A 63 -2.63 22.11 5.64
N PHE A 64 -3.28 23.13 6.17
CA PHE A 64 -2.90 24.52 5.95
C PHE A 64 -2.15 25.17 7.12
N ASN A 65 -2.37 24.74 8.36
CA ASN A 65 -1.73 25.37 9.52
C ASN A 65 -0.31 24.82 9.76
N PRO A 66 0.65 25.69 10.08
CA PRO A 66 1.97 25.28 10.54
C PRO A 66 1.87 24.42 11.79
N THR A 67 2.83 23.49 11.94
CA THR A 67 2.92 22.66 13.15
C THR A 67 3.06 23.55 14.40
N ALA A 68 2.58 23.09 15.55
CA ALA A 68 2.58 23.80 16.84
C ALA A 68 3.94 24.43 17.26
N ASN A 69 5.05 24.02 16.63
CA ASN A 69 6.40 24.54 16.85
C ASN A 69 6.86 25.56 15.78
N GLY A 70 5.95 26.07 14.94
CA GLY A 70 6.29 26.95 13.80
C GLY A 70 6.94 26.20 12.62
N GLY A 71 6.86 24.87 12.60
CA GLY A 71 7.42 24.01 11.55
C GLY A 71 6.48 23.79 10.36
N LEU A 72 6.98 23.12 9.33
CA LEU A 72 6.19 22.74 8.14
C LEU A 72 4.89 21.99 8.54
N PRO A 73 3.79 22.17 7.79
CA PRO A 73 2.56 21.41 8.02
C PRO A 73 2.79 19.89 7.89
N TYR A 74 2.08 19.09 8.68
CA TYR A 74 2.21 17.62 8.68
C TYR A 74 1.96 17.01 7.30
N PHE A 75 1.04 17.61 6.53
CA PHE A 75 0.76 17.20 5.16
C PHE A 75 1.99 17.31 4.25
N VAL A 76 2.69 18.44 4.31
CA VAL A 76 3.91 18.69 3.53
C VAL A 76 5.03 17.74 3.96
N GLN A 77 5.15 17.47 5.27
CA GLN A 77 6.11 16.50 5.78
C GLN A 77 5.84 15.08 5.25
N GLY A 78 4.56 14.69 5.17
CA GLY A 78 4.15 13.42 4.56
C GLY A 78 4.52 13.33 3.08
N ILE A 79 4.24 14.38 2.30
CA ILE A 79 4.63 14.46 0.88
C ILE A 79 6.13 14.33 0.70
N ILE A 80 6.93 15.07 1.49
CA ILE A 80 8.39 14.99 1.43
C ILE A 80 8.87 13.59 1.78
N ALA A 81 8.27 12.93 2.77
CA ALA A 81 8.61 11.56 3.14
C ALA A 81 8.33 10.58 1.99
N THR A 82 7.16 10.67 1.35
CA THR A 82 6.81 9.83 0.19
C THR A 82 7.75 10.06 -0.98
N LEU A 83 8.05 11.33 -1.31
CA LEU A 83 9.00 11.68 -2.37
C LEU A 83 10.40 11.12 -2.08
N ARG A 84 10.86 11.26 -0.84
CA ARG A 84 12.16 10.73 -0.42
C ARG A 84 12.20 9.21 -0.56
N LEU A 85 11.16 8.49 -0.12
CA LEU A 85 11.07 7.05 -0.26
C LEU A 85 11.01 6.63 -1.74
N SER A 86 10.26 7.34 -2.58
CA SER A 86 10.16 7.02 -4.00
C SER A 86 11.49 7.25 -4.73
N MET A 87 12.22 8.30 -4.39
CA MET A 87 13.54 8.56 -4.98
C MET A 87 14.54 7.44 -4.65
N TRP A 88 14.63 7.03 -3.39
CA TRP A 88 15.49 5.90 -3.00
C TRP A 88 15.04 4.58 -3.62
N GLY A 89 13.73 4.32 -3.63
CA GLY A 89 13.16 3.13 -4.27
C GLY A 89 13.46 3.09 -5.76
N MET A 90 13.38 4.22 -6.46
CA MET A 90 13.69 4.33 -7.87
C MET A 90 15.17 4.09 -8.15
N VAL A 91 16.07 4.71 -7.38
CA VAL A 91 17.52 4.48 -7.53
C VAL A 91 17.86 3.00 -7.35
N LEU A 92 17.35 2.36 -6.30
CA LEU A 92 17.58 0.93 -6.06
C LEU A 92 16.94 0.03 -7.13
N ALA A 93 15.74 0.38 -7.59
CA ALA A 93 15.07 -0.37 -8.66
C ALA A 93 15.82 -0.28 -9.98
N VAL A 94 16.37 0.89 -10.33
CA VAL A 94 17.15 1.08 -11.56
C VAL A 94 18.48 0.35 -11.45
N THR A 95 19.21 0.47 -10.34
CA THR A 95 20.51 -0.21 -10.19
C THR A 95 20.36 -1.73 -10.20
N LEU A 96 19.46 -2.29 -9.40
CA LEU A 96 19.23 -3.75 -9.39
C LEU A 96 18.58 -4.23 -10.70
N GLY A 97 17.64 -3.47 -11.26
CA GLY A 97 16.97 -3.81 -12.51
C GLY A 97 17.92 -3.83 -13.71
N THR A 98 18.84 -2.87 -13.79
CA THR A 98 19.87 -2.83 -14.84
C THR A 98 20.89 -3.96 -14.67
N LEU A 99 21.35 -4.25 -13.45
CA LEU A 99 22.24 -5.38 -13.19
C LEU A 99 21.60 -6.72 -13.58
N LEU A 100 20.36 -6.97 -13.16
CA LEU A 100 19.63 -8.19 -13.52
C LEU A 100 19.32 -8.25 -15.02
N GLY A 101 19.03 -7.10 -15.64
CA GLY A 101 18.81 -6.99 -17.09
C GLY A 101 20.06 -7.33 -17.90
N LEU A 102 21.22 -6.81 -17.49
CA LEU A 102 22.52 -7.12 -18.12
C LEU A 102 22.93 -8.58 -17.89
N ALA A 103 22.75 -9.10 -16.67
CA ALA A 103 23.03 -10.50 -16.36
C ALA A 103 22.21 -11.47 -17.23
N LYS A 104 20.97 -11.09 -17.55
CA LYS A 104 20.11 -11.86 -18.46
C LYS A 104 20.58 -11.84 -19.92
N HIS A 105 21.23 -10.77 -20.37
CA HIS A 105 21.74 -10.64 -21.75
C HIS A 105 23.10 -11.32 -21.97
N SER A 106 23.78 -11.73 -20.89
CA SER A 106 25.05 -12.45 -21.01
C SER A 106 24.85 -13.87 -21.57
N ALA A 107 25.66 -14.24 -22.55
CA ALA A 107 25.65 -15.57 -23.18
C ALA A 107 26.06 -16.71 -22.21
N MET A 108 26.64 -16.36 -21.06
CA MET A 108 27.03 -17.32 -20.03
C MET A 108 25.82 -17.75 -19.19
N ALA A 109 25.38 -19.01 -19.36
CA ALA A 109 24.23 -19.60 -18.67
C ALA A 109 24.29 -19.47 -17.13
N ILE A 110 25.48 -19.43 -16.55
CA ILE A 110 25.73 -19.33 -15.11
C ILE A 110 25.16 -18.03 -14.51
N PHE A 111 25.11 -16.93 -15.26
CA PHE A 111 24.58 -15.65 -14.79
C PHE A 111 23.11 -15.44 -15.18
N SER A 112 22.67 -15.98 -16.31
CA SER A 112 21.31 -15.78 -16.81
C SER A 112 20.28 -16.69 -16.14
N ILE A 113 20.66 -17.90 -15.72
CA ILE A 113 19.79 -18.84 -14.99
C ILE A 113 19.34 -18.27 -13.63
N PRO A 114 20.26 -17.86 -12.70
CA PRO A 114 19.84 -17.34 -11.40
C PRO A 114 19.06 -16.01 -11.53
N ALA A 115 19.40 -15.16 -12.50
CA ALA A 115 18.66 -13.93 -12.77
C ALA A 115 17.23 -14.22 -13.24
N ASN A 116 17.04 -15.18 -14.16
CA ASN A 116 15.71 -15.59 -14.62
C ASN A 116 14.91 -16.25 -13.49
N LEU A 117 15.53 -17.12 -12.70
CA LEU A 117 14.88 -17.78 -11.56
C LEU A 117 14.40 -16.76 -10.54
N PHE A 118 15.25 -15.79 -10.16
CA PHE A 118 14.87 -14.72 -9.24
C PHE A 118 13.67 -13.91 -9.76
N ILE A 119 13.70 -13.48 -11.02
CA ILE A 119 12.62 -12.69 -11.63
C ILE A 119 11.32 -13.51 -11.70
N GLN A 120 11.39 -14.78 -12.09
CA GLN A 120 10.22 -15.65 -12.15
C GLN A 120 9.63 -15.89 -10.76
N LEU A 121 10.46 -16.13 -9.74
CA LEU A 121 9.99 -16.30 -8.36
C LEU A 121 9.25 -15.06 -7.86
N VAL A 122 9.86 -13.87 -7.99
CA VAL A 122 9.27 -12.62 -7.52
C VAL A 122 7.93 -12.31 -8.20
N ARG A 123 7.78 -12.68 -9.49
CA ARG A 123 6.53 -12.45 -10.24
C ARG A 123 5.44 -13.48 -9.95
N ASN A 124 5.80 -14.71 -9.59
CA ASN A 124 4.84 -15.78 -9.31
C ASN A 124 4.34 -15.76 -7.85
N ILE A 125 5.12 -15.20 -6.91
CA ILE A 125 4.70 -15.08 -5.51
C ILE A 125 3.66 -13.96 -5.39
N PRO A 126 2.47 -14.22 -4.81
CA PRO A 126 1.49 -13.16 -4.55
C PRO A 126 2.12 -12.07 -3.68
N PRO A 127 2.06 -10.78 -4.08
CA PRO A 127 2.74 -9.70 -3.37
C PRO A 127 2.25 -9.54 -1.92
N LEU A 128 1.00 -9.94 -1.65
CA LEU A 128 0.44 -9.97 -0.32
C LEU A 128 1.16 -10.95 0.61
N VAL A 129 1.49 -12.15 0.12
CA VAL A 129 2.24 -13.16 0.89
C VAL A 129 3.66 -12.68 1.15
N PHE A 130 4.28 -12.03 0.16
CA PHE A 130 5.61 -11.45 0.32
C PHE A 130 5.64 -10.41 1.45
N ILE A 131 4.74 -9.42 1.43
CA ILE A 131 4.68 -8.39 2.48
C ILE A 131 4.35 -9.01 3.83
N PHE A 132 3.48 -10.03 3.88
CA PHE A 132 3.16 -10.76 5.11
C PHE A 132 4.40 -11.41 5.73
N ILE A 133 5.17 -12.18 4.96
CA ILE A 133 6.39 -12.84 5.45
C ILE A 133 7.39 -11.79 5.96
N PHE A 134 7.64 -10.73 5.18
CA PHE A 134 8.53 -9.65 5.60
C PHE A 134 8.04 -9.01 6.90
N TYR A 135 6.75 -8.65 6.99
CA TYR A 135 6.21 -8.03 8.19
C TYR A 135 6.34 -8.93 9.42
N PHE A 136 5.89 -10.18 9.37
CA PHE A 136 5.85 -11.06 10.54
C PHE A 136 7.20 -11.69 10.91
N PHE A 137 8.02 -12.08 9.93
CA PHE A 137 9.33 -12.70 10.21
C PHE A 137 10.40 -11.64 10.51
N ILE A 138 10.50 -10.60 9.67
CA ILE A 138 11.58 -9.61 9.84
C ILE A 138 11.30 -8.71 11.05
N SER A 139 10.05 -8.32 11.28
CA SER A 139 9.77 -7.47 12.45
C SER A 139 9.98 -8.20 13.77
N ASN A 140 9.68 -9.50 13.83
CA ASN A 140 9.73 -10.24 15.09
C ASN A 140 11.11 -10.84 15.39
N GLN A 141 11.89 -11.21 14.37
CA GLN A 141 13.21 -11.84 14.56
C GLN A 141 14.38 -10.90 14.23
N LEU A 142 14.23 -10.00 13.27
CA LEU A 142 15.34 -9.19 12.76
C LEU A 142 15.47 -7.84 13.46
N ILE A 143 14.36 -7.17 13.82
CA ILE A 143 14.40 -5.86 14.51
C ILE A 143 15.18 -5.91 15.85
N PRO A 144 15.04 -6.96 16.70
CA PRO A 144 15.84 -7.07 17.91
C PRO A 144 17.34 -7.28 17.66
N LEU A 145 17.72 -7.97 16.57
CA LEU A 145 19.12 -8.23 16.21
C LEU A 145 19.78 -7.07 15.44
N LEU A 146 19.02 -6.34 14.62
CA LEU A 146 19.47 -5.21 13.80
C LEU A 146 19.41 -3.87 14.53
N GLY A 147 19.12 -3.86 15.83
CA GLY A 147 18.84 -2.70 16.68
C GLY A 147 19.90 -1.59 16.72
N LEU A 148 20.98 -1.67 15.94
CA LEU A 148 22.06 -0.67 15.88
C LEU A 148 22.38 -0.12 14.48
N VAL A 149 21.91 -0.71 13.37
CA VAL A 149 22.41 -0.32 12.02
C VAL A 149 21.44 0.55 11.20
N MET A 150 20.13 0.51 11.46
CA MET A 150 19.14 1.30 10.68
C MET A 150 18.87 2.70 11.22
N PHE A 151 19.38 3.04 12.40
CA PHE A 151 19.12 4.33 13.03
C PHE A 151 19.76 5.51 12.27
N SER A 152 20.81 5.27 11.47
CA SER A 152 21.56 6.35 10.80
C SER A 152 21.20 6.59 9.32
N VAL A 153 20.56 5.65 8.62
CA VAL A 153 20.43 5.76 7.14
C VAL A 153 19.19 6.56 6.69
N VAL A 154 18.16 6.71 7.53
CA VAL A 154 16.83 7.21 7.07
C VAL A 154 16.40 8.57 7.66
N ILE A 155 17.18 9.20 8.55
CA ILE A 155 16.75 10.46 9.19
C ILE A 155 17.83 11.55 9.16
N PRO A 156 17.83 12.42 8.12
CA PRO A 156 18.13 13.83 8.33
C PRO A 156 16.80 14.55 8.61
N VAL A 157 16.36 14.52 9.86
CA VAL A 157 15.38 15.48 10.38
C VAL A 157 16.01 16.07 11.63
N LYS A 158 16.32 17.37 11.54
CA LYS A 158 17.04 18.18 12.51
C LYS A 158 16.74 17.80 13.98
N SER A 159 17.80 17.40 14.67
CA SER A 159 18.11 17.61 16.09
C SER A 159 16.98 17.98 17.06
N GLN A 160 16.26 16.97 17.58
CA GLN A 160 15.81 16.90 19.00
C GLN A 160 15.02 15.61 19.28
N VAL A 161 14.37 15.05 18.25
CA VAL A 161 13.54 13.85 18.39
C VAL A 161 14.38 12.60 18.63
N GLY A 162 15.55 12.46 18.00
CA GLY A 162 16.44 11.30 18.18
C GLY A 162 16.92 11.10 19.63
N ARG A 163 17.15 12.18 20.39
CA ARG A 163 17.59 12.11 21.79
C ARG A 163 16.44 11.73 22.73
N ARG A 164 15.22 12.21 22.46
CA ARG A 164 14.01 11.83 23.21
C ARG A 164 13.56 10.42 22.87
N PHE A 165 13.76 9.97 21.64
CA PHE A 165 13.46 8.61 21.20
C PHE A 165 14.43 7.60 21.81
N CYS A 166 15.73 7.92 21.92
CA CYS A 166 16.72 7.07 22.61
C CYS A 166 16.40 6.91 24.11
N LEU A 167 15.99 8.00 24.79
CA LEU A 167 15.54 7.94 26.19
C LEU A 167 14.16 7.25 26.36
N ALA A 168 13.28 7.32 25.34
CA ALA A 168 12.00 6.61 25.34
C ALA A 168 12.20 5.10 25.14
N LEU A 169 13.13 4.69 24.27
CA LEU A 169 13.48 3.28 24.05
C LEU A 169 14.21 2.67 25.25
N ALA A 170 15.09 3.43 25.93
CA ALA A 170 15.69 3.01 27.19
C ALA A 170 14.64 2.81 28.31
N ARG A 171 13.50 3.51 28.23
CA ARG A 171 12.36 3.36 29.16
C ARG A 171 11.42 2.22 28.76
N TYR A 172 11.23 1.98 27.46
CA TYR A 172 10.44 0.87 26.93
C TYR A 172 11.16 -0.49 27.14
N GLY A 173 12.50 -0.51 27.11
CA GLY A 173 13.31 -1.70 27.38
C GLY A 173 13.07 -2.37 28.74
N ARG A 174 12.61 -1.62 29.76
CA ARG A 174 12.39 -2.17 31.12
C ARG A 174 11.05 -2.90 31.28
N THR A 175 10.07 -2.64 30.40
CA THR A 175 8.72 -3.25 30.44
C THR A 175 8.57 -4.50 29.55
N TYR A 176 9.45 -4.70 28.56
CA TYR A 176 9.38 -5.87 27.68
C TYR A 176 9.76 -7.20 28.36
N SER A 177 10.60 -7.17 29.39
CA SER A 177 11.06 -8.39 30.09
C SER A 177 9.92 -9.14 30.80
N GLN A 178 8.84 -8.45 31.19
CA GLN A 178 7.70 -9.08 31.87
C GLN A 178 6.52 -9.44 30.94
N ALA A 179 6.41 -8.80 29.78
CA ALA A 179 5.31 -9.05 28.84
C ALA A 179 5.60 -10.16 27.80
N LEU A 180 6.88 -10.47 27.53
CA LEU A 180 7.27 -11.51 26.56
C LEU A 180 6.99 -12.94 27.06
N SER A 181 6.96 -13.20 28.36
CA SER A 181 6.62 -14.54 28.88
C SER A 181 5.14 -14.88 28.71
N ALA A 182 4.24 -13.88 28.75
CA ALA A 182 2.80 -14.09 28.65
C ALA A 182 2.30 -14.17 27.19
N SER A 183 2.80 -13.31 26.30
CA SER A 183 2.31 -13.22 24.91
C SER A 183 2.93 -14.27 23.97
N ALA A 184 4.20 -14.64 24.18
CA ALA A 184 4.84 -15.69 23.39
C ALA A 184 4.24 -17.08 23.69
N PHE A 185 3.82 -17.33 24.93
CA PHE A 185 3.13 -18.57 25.32
C PHE A 185 1.71 -18.63 24.73
N CYS A 186 0.98 -17.50 24.75
CA CYS A 186 -0.38 -17.42 24.21
C CYS A 186 -0.43 -17.54 22.67
N HIS A 187 0.50 -16.89 21.96
CA HIS A 187 0.55 -16.97 20.49
C HIS A 187 1.00 -18.35 19.99
N ARG A 188 1.89 -19.05 20.72
CA ARG A 188 2.32 -20.42 20.37
C ARG A 188 1.21 -21.46 20.59
N LEU A 189 0.33 -21.26 21.57
CA LEU A 189 -0.82 -22.12 21.83
C LEU A 189 -1.98 -21.87 20.84
N MET A 190 -2.21 -20.62 20.43
CA MET A 190 -3.30 -20.28 19.51
C MET A 190 -3.05 -20.84 18.09
N TRP A 191 -1.78 -20.85 17.64
CA TRP A 191 -1.40 -21.43 16.34
C TRP A 191 -1.41 -22.97 16.34
N GLN A 192 -1.02 -23.61 17.44
CA GLN A 192 -1.08 -25.07 17.61
C GLN A 192 -2.51 -25.62 17.49
N LYS A 193 -3.48 -24.98 18.16
CA LYS A 193 -4.88 -25.45 18.15
C LYS A 193 -5.58 -25.24 16.80
N SER A 194 -5.31 -24.12 16.12
CA SER A 194 -5.92 -23.84 14.81
C SER A 194 -5.39 -24.77 13.71
N PHE A 195 -4.08 -25.07 13.70
CA PHE A 195 -3.51 -25.98 12.71
C PHE A 195 -3.94 -27.44 12.92
N ALA A 196 -4.06 -27.89 14.19
CA ALA A 196 -4.53 -29.24 14.51
C ALA A 196 -5.99 -29.48 14.09
N GLN A 197 -6.88 -28.49 14.25
CA GLN A 197 -8.27 -28.63 13.80
C GLN A 197 -8.42 -28.69 12.28
N VAL A 198 -7.65 -27.88 11.55
CA VAL A 198 -7.68 -27.90 10.07
C VAL A 198 -7.11 -29.21 9.53
N TRP A 199 -6.07 -29.76 10.16
CA TRP A 199 -5.49 -31.04 9.75
C TRP A 199 -6.42 -32.23 10.02
N LEU A 200 -7.12 -32.26 11.16
CA LEU A 200 -8.10 -33.30 11.49
C LEU A 200 -9.33 -33.29 10.57
N LEU A 201 -9.81 -32.11 10.19
CA LEU A 201 -10.92 -31.98 9.24
C LEU A 201 -10.52 -32.45 7.84
N SER A 202 -9.26 -32.23 7.44
CA SER A 202 -8.71 -32.69 6.17
C SER A 202 -8.60 -34.23 6.08
N GLN A 203 -8.20 -34.90 7.16
CA GLN A 203 -8.13 -36.37 7.19
C GLN A 203 -9.50 -37.07 7.15
N LYS A 204 -10.52 -36.49 7.81
CA LYS A 204 -11.88 -37.06 7.85
C LYS A 204 -12.57 -37.06 6.49
N ASP A 205 -12.23 -36.12 5.61
CA ASP A 205 -12.78 -36.07 4.25
C ASP A 205 -12.07 -37.00 3.26
N ASN A 206 -10.80 -37.32 3.50
CA ASN A 206 -10.07 -38.27 2.66
C ASN A 206 -10.50 -39.73 2.93
N GLY A 207 -10.87 -40.06 4.18
CA GLY A 207 -11.37 -41.39 4.54
C GLY A 207 -12.74 -41.75 3.95
N ARG A 208 -13.61 -40.76 3.69
CA ARG A 208 -14.94 -40.99 3.09
C ARG A 208 -14.91 -41.22 1.57
N ARG A 209 -13.81 -40.92 0.90
CA ARG A 209 -13.65 -41.11 -0.56
C ARG A 209 -13.11 -42.47 -0.98
N VAL A 210 -12.58 -43.25 -0.04
CA VAL A 210 -11.98 -44.58 -0.31
C VAL A 210 -12.97 -45.73 -0.04
N SER A 211 -14.11 -45.45 0.61
CA SER A 211 -15.14 -46.44 0.98
C SER A 211 -16.34 -46.50 0.03
N ARG A 212 -16.23 -45.90 -1.17
CA ARG A 212 -17.27 -45.90 -2.21
C ARG A 212 -16.61 -46.22 -3.55
#